data_AF-A0A356WT08-F1
#
_entry.id   AF-A0A356WT08-F1
#
_cell.length_a   1.000
_cell.length_b   1.000
_cell.length_c   1.000
_cell.angle_alpha   90.00
_cell.angle_beta   90.00
_cell.angle_gamma   90.00
#
_symmetry.space_group_name_H-M   'P 1'
#
loop_
_entity.id
_entity.type
_entity.pdbx_description
1 polymer ?
#
loop_
_entity_poly.entity_id
_entity_poly.type
_entity_poly.pdbx_seq_one_letter_code
_entity_poly.pdbx_strand_id
1 'polypeptide(L)'
;MDTRKELNFMDIGAIEELYKQYMENPESVDESFRFFFQGFDLAIRHFPARPQEIKGDVGVSTKEIAVMNLITGYRRRGHLFTKTNPVRSRRQYSPTLDLDNFNLSESDLDKEFEAGKEIGIGRATLREIVEHLSETYCKSIGVEYRYMTKPEIVQWLQQKMESS
;
A
#
# COMPACT_ATOMS: atom_id res chain seq x y z
N MET A 1 3.07 -35.91 12.74
CA MET A 1 1.68 -35.43 12.75
C MET A 1 1.61 -34.38 13.85
N ASP A 2 2.27 -33.24 13.65
CA ASP A 2 1.87 -32.09 12.83
C ASP A 2 0.77 -31.26 13.51
N THR A 3 1.14 -30.07 13.98
CA THR A 3 0.51 -28.77 13.70
C THR A 3 1.19 -27.72 14.59
N ARG A 4 2.41 -27.30 14.25
CA ARG A 4 2.77 -25.91 14.57
C ARG A 4 2.00 -25.07 13.57
N LYS A 5 0.76 -24.72 13.92
CA LYS A 5 0.09 -23.59 13.28
C LYS A 5 0.96 -22.39 13.60
N GLU A 6 1.86 -22.06 12.69
CA GLU A 6 2.51 -20.76 12.65
C GLU A 6 1.37 -19.75 12.48
N LEU A 7 0.88 -19.23 13.59
CA LEU A 7 0.02 -18.06 13.62
C LEU A 7 0.81 -16.96 12.91
N ASN A 8 0.44 -16.70 11.67
CA ASN A 8 0.96 -15.57 10.94
C ASN A 8 0.49 -14.34 11.72
N PHE A 9 1.41 -13.64 12.40
CA PHE A 9 1.15 -12.46 13.25
C PHE A 9 0.46 -11.28 12.51
N MET A 10 0.14 -11.47 11.23
CA MET A 10 -0.49 -10.54 10.32
C MET A 10 -2.00 -10.78 10.12
N ASP A 11 -2.58 -11.85 10.67
CA ASP A 11 -4.03 -12.10 10.60
C ASP A 11 -4.74 -11.51 11.83
N ILE A 12 -5.30 -10.32 11.64
CA ILE A 12 -6.04 -9.57 12.67
C ILE A 12 -7.22 -10.39 13.21
N GLY A 13 -7.89 -11.19 12.37
CA GLY A 13 -9.01 -12.03 12.80
C GLY A 13 -8.58 -13.16 13.73
N ALA A 14 -7.39 -13.73 13.50
CA ALA A 14 -6.83 -14.76 14.38
C ALA A 14 -6.45 -14.21 15.75
N ILE A 15 -5.92 -12.99 15.82
CA ILE A 15 -5.58 -12.32 17.09
C ILE A 15 -6.84 -11.96 17.87
N GLU A 16 -7.90 -11.51 17.19
CA GLU A 16 -9.19 -11.20 17.84
C GLU A 16 -9.82 -12.44 18.50
N GLU A 17 -9.79 -13.57 17.80
CA GLU A 17 -10.32 -14.84 18.33
C GLU A 17 -9.51 -15.33 19.54
N LEU A 18 -8.18 -15.21 19.50
CA LEU A 18 -7.30 -15.54 20.63
C LEU A 18 -7.58 -14.63 21.84
N TYR A 19 -7.88 -13.35 21.62
CA TYR A 19 -8.24 -12.45 22.72
C TYR A 19 -9.59 -12.81 23.34
N LYS A 20 -10.58 -13.22 22.54
CA LYS A 20 -11.87 -13.74 23.07
C LYS A 20 -11.68 -14.97 23.95
N GLN A 21 -10.84 -15.91 23.50
CA GLN A 21 -10.50 -17.11 24.28
C GLN A 21 -9.79 -16.74 25.60
N TYR A 22 -8.85 -15.79 25.55
CA TYR A 22 -8.18 -15.26 26.75
C TYR A 22 -9.17 -14.66 27.76
N MET A 23 -10.19 -13.92 27.29
CA MET A 23 -11.21 -13.30 28.14
C MET A 23 -12.13 -14.32 28.82
N GLU A 24 -12.42 -15.45 28.16
CA GLU A 24 -13.20 -16.55 28.75
C GLU A 24 -12.36 -17.36 29.75
N ASN A 25 -11.14 -17.70 29.37
CA ASN A 25 -10.20 -18.42 30.21
C ASN A 25 -8.75 -18.04 29.87
N PRO A 26 -8.02 -17.31 30.73
CA PRO A 26 -6.64 -16.91 30.50
C PRO A 26 -5.68 -18.09 30.27
N GLU A 27 -6.01 -19.28 30.80
CA GLU A 27 -5.19 -20.48 30.62
C GLU A 27 -5.40 -21.19 29.28
N SER A 28 -6.44 -20.80 28.52
CA SER A 28 -6.73 -21.39 27.20
C SER A 28 -5.76 -20.96 26.11
N VAL A 29 -5.05 -19.85 26.32
CA VAL A 29 -4.04 -19.33 25.39
C VAL A 29 -2.63 -19.65 25.86
N ASP A 30 -1.71 -19.71 24.89
CA ASP A 30 -0.29 -19.86 25.14
C ASP A 30 0.24 -18.78 26.09
N GLU A 31 1.24 -19.13 26.90
CA GLU A 31 1.88 -18.25 27.87
C GLU A 31 2.34 -16.92 27.26
N SER A 32 2.89 -16.95 26.05
CA SER A 32 3.36 -15.74 25.35
C SER A 32 2.21 -14.76 25.08
N PHE A 33 1.06 -15.28 24.63
CA PHE A 33 -0.14 -14.48 24.37
C PHE A 33 -0.79 -14.00 25.67
N ARG A 34 -0.74 -14.81 26.72
CA ARG A 34 -1.23 -14.42 28.05
C ARG A 34 -0.52 -13.19 28.57
N PHE A 35 0.82 -13.15 28.48
CA PHE A 35 1.61 -11.98 28.88
C PHE A 35 1.35 -10.77 27.99
N PHE A 36 1.24 -10.97 26.68
CA PHE A 36 0.89 -9.91 25.74
C PHE A 36 -0.47 -9.27 26.09
N PHE A 37 -1.53 -10.07 26.26
CA PHE A 37 -2.86 -9.58 26.59
C PHE A 37 -2.95 -8.96 27.99
N GLN A 38 -2.21 -9.49 28.96
CA GLN A 38 -2.10 -8.86 30.28
C GLN A 38 -1.50 -7.44 30.21
N GLY A 39 -0.45 -7.27 29.41
CA GLY A 39 0.16 -5.95 29.17
C GLY A 39 -0.78 -5.01 28.41
N PHE A 40 -1.51 -5.54 27.42
CA PHE A 40 -2.52 -4.81 26.66
C PHE A 40 -3.68 -4.31 27.55
N ASP A 41 -4.23 -5.19 28.40
CA ASP A 41 -5.26 -4.84 29.38
C ASP A 41 -4.78 -3.79 30.37
N LEU A 42 -3.54 -3.90 30.84
CA LEU A 42 -2.92 -2.91 31.72
C LEU A 42 -2.83 -1.54 31.04
N ALA A 43 -2.42 -1.52 29.77
CA ALA A 43 -2.31 -0.31 28.98
C ALA A 43 -3.68 0.36 28.77
N ILE A 44 -4.72 -0.40 28.42
CA ILE A 44 -6.10 0.12 28.28
C ILE A 44 -6.62 0.70 29.61
N ARG A 45 -6.31 0.06 30.74
CA ARG A 45 -6.75 0.54 32.07
C ARG A 45 -6.04 1.81 32.52
N HIS A 46 -4.73 1.92 32.30
CA HIS A 46 -3.92 3.09 32.73
C HIS A 46 -3.99 4.26 31.76
N PHE A 47 -4.14 3.96 30.48
CA PHE A 47 -4.39 4.93 29.43
C PHE A 47 -5.75 4.58 28.82
N PRO A 48 -6.87 4.93 29.50
CA PRO A 48 -8.17 4.86 28.87
C PRO A 48 -8.13 5.87 27.75
N ALA A 49 -7.70 5.42 26.56
CA ALA A 49 -7.84 6.17 25.34
C ALA A 49 -9.32 6.55 25.33
N ARG A 50 -9.64 7.83 25.47
CA ARG A 50 -10.95 8.29 25.06
C ARG A 50 -11.06 7.77 23.65
N PRO A 51 -12.06 6.95 23.32
CA PRO A 51 -12.38 6.77 21.93
C PRO A 51 -12.90 8.15 21.48
N GLN A 52 -11.99 9.05 21.11
CA GLN A 52 -12.15 9.60 19.77
C GLN A 52 -12.34 8.35 18.95
N GLU A 53 -13.53 8.19 18.37
CA GLU A 53 -13.74 7.20 17.34
C GLU A 53 -12.49 7.27 16.46
N ILE A 54 -11.59 6.31 16.62
CA ILE A 54 -10.54 6.07 15.66
C ILE A 54 -11.32 5.42 14.51
N LYS A 55 -12.12 6.24 13.82
CA LYS A 55 -12.56 6.07 12.44
C LYS A 55 -11.37 6.36 11.50
N GLY A 56 -10.17 6.12 11.99
CA GLY A 56 -8.95 6.07 11.21
C GLY A 56 -8.49 4.63 11.32
N ASP A 57 -8.69 3.87 10.26
CA ASP A 57 -8.08 2.56 10.03
C ASP A 57 -6.68 2.54 10.70
N VAL A 58 -6.51 1.79 11.80
CA VAL A 58 -5.19 1.65 12.47
C VAL A 58 -4.28 0.73 11.64
N GLY A 59 -4.78 0.20 10.53
CA GLY A 59 -3.98 -0.24 9.40
C GLY A 59 -3.80 0.89 8.40
N VAL A 60 -2.64 0.95 7.74
CA VAL A 60 -2.53 1.68 6.47
C VAL A 60 -3.71 1.24 5.62
N SER A 61 -4.58 2.18 5.23
CA SER A 61 -5.78 1.86 4.46
C SER A 61 -5.38 0.95 3.31
N THR A 62 -6.05 -0.20 3.19
CA THR A 62 -5.74 -1.18 2.12
C THR A 62 -5.71 -0.52 0.74
N LYS A 63 -6.47 0.56 0.56
CA LYS A 63 -6.47 1.40 -0.63
C LYS A 63 -5.23 2.29 -0.76
N GLU A 64 -4.68 2.85 0.31
CA GLU A 64 -3.38 3.56 0.28
C GLU A 64 -2.26 2.63 -0.20
N ILE A 65 -2.22 1.39 0.31
CA ILE A 65 -1.25 0.38 -0.14
C ILE A 65 -1.46 0.08 -1.64
N ALA A 66 -2.72 -0.04 -2.07
CA ALA A 66 -3.05 -0.23 -3.48
C ALA A 66 -2.57 0.93 -4.36
N VAL A 67 -2.71 2.18 -3.93
CA VAL A 67 -2.19 3.36 -4.66
C VAL A 67 -0.66 3.36 -4.69
N MET A 68 0.02 2.99 -3.61
CA MET A 68 1.48 2.84 -3.60
C MET A 68 1.97 1.74 -4.55
N ASN A 69 1.22 0.64 -4.66
CA ASN A 69 1.48 -0.41 -5.64
C ASN A 69 1.27 0.09 -7.08
N LEU A 70 0.23 0.90 -7.32
CA LEU A 70 -0.02 1.56 -8.60
C LEU A 70 1.18 2.44 -9.01
N ILE A 71 1.63 3.34 -8.12
CA ILE A 71 2.82 4.18 -8.33
C ILE A 71 4.04 3.32 -8.70
N THR A 72 4.28 2.26 -7.94
CA THR A 72 5.37 1.31 -8.21
C THR A 72 5.21 0.62 -9.57
N GLY A 73 3.98 0.31 -9.97
CA GLY A 73 3.63 -0.20 -11.29
C GLY A 73 4.07 0.75 -12.40
N TYR A 74 3.69 2.03 -12.34
CA TYR A 74 4.10 3.03 -13.32
C TYR A 74 5.62 3.18 -13.39
N ARG A 75 6.30 3.30 -12.25
CA ARG A 75 7.78 3.40 -12.18
C ARG A 75 8.50 2.21 -12.81
N ARG A 76 7.95 0.99 -12.69
CA ARG A 76 8.58 -0.25 -13.19
C ARG A 76 8.28 -0.54 -14.64
N ARG A 77 7.05 -0.27 -15.11
CA ARG A 77 6.56 -0.75 -16.42
C ARG A 77 5.86 0.31 -17.27
N GLY A 78 5.80 1.57 -16.83
CA GLY A 78 5.21 2.67 -17.60
C GLY A 78 5.82 2.84 -18.99
N HIS A 79 7.12 2.61 -19.14
CA HIS A 79 7.83 2.63 -20.43
C HIS A 79 7.21 1.68 -21.48
N LEU A 80 6.53 0.61 -21.07
CA LEU A 80 5.82 -0.32 -21.95
C LEU A 80 4.54 0.27 -22.56
N PHE A 81 4.01 1.34 -21.98
CA PHE A 81 2.75 1.99 -22.36
C PHE A 81 2.94 3.38 -22.98
N THR A 82 4.17 3.72 -23.35
CA THR A 82 4.52 5.03 -23.90
C THR A 82 4.06 5.24 -25.34
N LYS A 83 3.76 6.48 -25.70
CA LYS A 83 3.43 6.93 -27.06
C LYS A 83 4.69 7.36 -27.84
N THR A 84 5.69 6.48 -27.88
CA THR A 84 7.01 6.76 -28.50
C THR A 84 7.06 6.50 -30.01
N ASN A 85 6.14 5.73 -30.58
CA ASN A 85 6.14 5.38 -32.00
C ASN A 85 5.10 6.22 -32.78
N PRO A 86 5.52 7.18 -33.62
CA PRO A 86 4.59 8.03 -34.37
C PRO A 86 4.04 7.37 -35.65
N VAL A 87 4.61 6.23 -36.09
CA VAL A 87 4.28 5.63 -37.40
C VAL A 87 3.30 4.47 -37.25
N ARG A 88 3.40 3.68 -36.18
CA ARG A 88 2.60 2.46 -35.98
C ARG A 88 2.16 2.32 -34.53
N SER A 89 1.03 1.63 -34.34
CA SER A 89 0.61 1.18 -33.02
C SER A 89 1.69 0.30 -32.37
N ARG A 90 1.95 0.53 -31.09
CA ARG A 90 2.86 -0.30 -30.31
C ARG A 90 2.27 -1.68 -30.01
N ARG A 91 3.16 -2.59 -29.62
CA ARG A 91 2.78 -3.87 -29.01
C ARG A 91 1.95 -3.61 -27.74
N GLN A 92 0.90 -4.40 -27.57
CA GLN A 92 0.11 -4.42 -26.35
C GLN A 92 0.78 -5.33 -25.31
N TYR A 93 0.77 -4.90 -24.06
CA TYR A 93 1.39 -5.60 -22.93
C TYR A 93 0.33 -5.90 -21.86
N SER A 94 0.44 -7.07 -21.25
CA SER A 94 -0.40 -7.54 -20.14
C SER A 94 0.47 -8.01 -18.98
N PRO A 95 0.08 -7.79 -17.71
CA PRO A 95 -1.06 -6.99 -17.28
C PRO A 95 -0.90 -5.50 -17.67
N THR A 96 -2.01 -4.77 -17.74
CA THR A 96 -2.07 -3.33 -18.03
C THR A 96 -1.87 -2.49 -16.77
N LEU A 97 -1.80 -1.17 -16.87
CA LEU A 97 -1.74 -0.24 -15.72
C LEU A 97 -3.14 0.12 -15.19
N ASP A 98 -4.17 -0.65 -15.58
CA ASP A 98 -5.56 -0.42 -15.17
C ASP A 98 -5.72 -0.64 -13.66
N LEU A 99 -6.63 0.14 -13.06
CA LEU A 99 -6.88 0.19 -11.61
C LEU A 99 -7.22 -1.18 -11.01
N ASP A 100 -7.97 -2.01 -11.73
CA ASP A 100 -8.39 -3.34 -11.29
C ASP A 100 -7.21 -4.25 -10.96
N ASN A 101 -6.07 -4.10 -11.68
CA ASN A 101 -4.85 -4.87 -11.41
C ASN A 101 -4.20 -4.54 -10.06
N PHE A 102 -4.67 -3.47 -9.40
CA PHE A 102 -4.18 -2.99 -8.12
C PHE A 102 -5.27 -2.99 -7.04
N ASN A 103 -6.41 -3.65 -7.27
CA ASN A 103 -7.58 -3.64 -6.36
C ASN A 103 -8.17 -2.23 -6.14
N LEU A 104 -8.04 -1.34 -7.13
CA LEU A 104 -8.69 -0.04 -7.18
C LEU A 104 -9.83 -0.08 -8.20
N SER A 105 -10.89 0.69 -7.98
CA SER A 105 -12.00 0.80 -8.93
C SER A 105 -12.25 2.25 -9.31
N GLU A 106 -13.10 2.47 -10.33
CA GLU A 106 -13.47 3.83 -10.75
C GLU A 106 -14.13 4.63 -9.62
N SER A 107 -14.81 3.97 -8.67
CA SER A 107 -15.40 4.62 -7.49
C SER A 107 -14.37 5.22 -6.52
N ASP A 108 -13.09 4.84 -6.67
CA ASP A 108 -11.98 5.37 -5.88
C ASP A 108 -11.35 6.62 -6.52
N LEU A 109 -11.68 6.96 -7.78
CA LEU A 109 -11.03 8.04 -8.54
C LEU A 109 -11.10 9.39 -7.85
N ASP A 110 -12.25 9.71 -7.26
CA ASP A 110 -12.51 11.01 -6.63
C ASP A 110 -12.17 11.00 -5.13
N LYS A 111 -11.61 9.89 -4.60
CA LYS A 111 -11.11 9.81 -3.23
C LYS A 111 -9.69 10.35 -3.16
N GLU A 112 -9.38 11.04 -2.06
CA GLU A 112 -8.05 11.57 -1.78
C GLU A 112 -7.17 10.54 -1.07
N PHE A 113 -5.89 10.53 -1.44
CA PHE A 113 -4.88 9.64 -0.92
C PHE A 113 -3.64 10.43 -0.48
N GLU A 114 -3.05 10.01 0.63
CA GLU A 114 -1.77 10.51 1.10
C GLU A 114 -0.58 10.02 0.25
N ALA A 115 -0.76 8.89 -0.47
CA ALA A 115 0.22 8.34 -1.40
C ALA A 115 0.71 9.35 -2.45
N GLY A 116 -0.04 10.41 -2.78
CA GLY A 116 0.43 11.48 -3.67
C GLY A 116 1.69 12.21 -3.15
N LYS A 117 1.96 12.19 -1.84
CA LYS A 117 3.21 12.73 -1.27
C LYS A 117 4.45 12.01 -1.79
N GLU A 118 4.35 10.71 -2.11
CA GLU A 118 5.46 9.88 -2.62
C GLU A 118 5.97 10.35 -3.99
N ILE A 119 5.10 10.98 -4.77
CA ILE A 119 5.38 11.51 -6.10
C ILE A 119 5.46 13.05 -6.10
N GLY A 120 5.51 13.68 -4.93
CA GLY A 120 5.73 15.13 -4.81
C GLY A 120 4.52 16.04 -5.01
N ILE A 121 3.31 15.51 -5.27
CA ILE A 121 2.09 16.31 -5.48
C ILE A 121 1.28 16.56 -4.19
N GLY A 122 1.69 15.96 -3.08
CA GLY A 122 0.99 16.09 -1.79
C GLY A 122 -0.22 15.17 -1.68
N ARG A 123 -1.18 15.50 -0.80
CA ARG A 123 -2.44 14.76 -0.73
C ARG A 123 -3.28 15.11 -1.96
N ALA A 124 -3.65 14.10 -2.75
CA ALA A 124 -4.28 14.27 -4.05
C ALA A 124 -5.31 13.17 -4.31
N THR A 125 -6.25 13.42 -5.21
CA THR A 125 -7.21 12.41 -5.67
C THR A 125 -6.52 11.30 -6.46
N LEU A 126 -7.09 10.09 -6.48
CA LEU A 126 -6.55 9.00 -7.30
C LEU A 126 -6.49 9.39 -8.78
N ARG A 127 -7.47 10.18 -9.26
CA ARG A 127 -7.48 10.74 -10.61
C ARG A 127 -6.23 11.57 -10.90
N GLU A 128 -5.89 12.51 -10.02
CA GLU A 128 -4.70 13.36 -10.17
C GLU A 128 -3.40 12.54 -10.11
N ILE A 129 -3.34 11.54 -9.21
CA ILE A 129 -2.19 10.63 -9.11
C ILE A 129 -2.00 9.85 -10.41
N VAL A 130 -3.06 9.27 -10.96
CA VAL A 130 -3.01 8.50 -12.23
C VAL A 130 -2.60 9.40 -13.39
N GLU A 131 -3.17 10.60 -13.47
CA GLU A 131 -2.84 11.57 -14.50
C GLU A 131 -1.35 11.94 -14.44
N HIS A 132 -0.86 12.35 -13.27
CA HIS A 132 0.55 12.69 -13.06
C HIS A 132 1.49 11.52 -13.44
N LEU A 133 1.19 10.30 -13.01
CA LEU A 133 1.99 9.12 -13.36
C LEU A 133 1.97 8.80 -14.86
N SER A 134 0.82 8.94 -15.51
CA SER A 134 0.66 8.75 -16.96
C SER A 134 1.45 9.80 -17.74
N GLU A 135 1.42 11.07 -17.27
CA GLU A 135 2.20 12.15 -17.86
C GLU A 135 3.71 11.87 -17.79
N THR A 136 4.18 11.43 -16.62
CA THR A 136 5.59 11.21 -16.33
C THR A 136 6.15 9.95 -17.01
N TYR A 137 5.40 8.84 -17.00
CA TYR A 137 5.93 7.53 -17.42
C TYR A 137 5.36 6.97 -18.73
N CYS A 138 4.27 7.52 -19.26
CA CYS A 138 3.51 6.94 -20.39
C CYS A 138 3.32 7.89 -21.59
N LYS A 139 3.88 9.11 -21.58
CA LYS A 139 3.86 10.03 -22.74
C LYS A 139 4.90 9.62 -23.79
N SER A 140 5.65 10.57 -24.33
CA SER A 140 6.55 10.36 -25.47
C SER A 140 7.95 9.88 -25.08
N ILE A 141 8.22 9.72 -23.79
CA ILE A 141 9.51 9.26 -23.26
C ILE A 141 9.27 8.00 -22.44
N GLY A 142 10.01 6.92 -22.73
CA GLY A 142 10.03 5.71 -21.92
C GLY A 142 11.29 5.66 -21.08
N VAL A 143 11.12 5.55 -19.76
CA VAL A 143 12.23 5.52 -18.82
C VAL A 143 12.31 4.15 -18.15
N GLU A 144 13.49 3.54 -18.24
CA GLU A 144 13.87 2.31 -17.55
C GLU A 144 15.05 2.62 -16.64
N TYR A 145 14.84 2.52 -15.33
CA TYR A 145 15.89 2.85 -14.35
C TYR A 145 15.84 1.98 -13.10
N ARG A 146 14.76 1.23 -12.88
CA ARG A 146 14.56 0.39 -11.69
C ARG A 146 15.52 -0.81 -11.59
N TYR A 147 16.29 -1.10 -12.64
CA TYR A 147 17.37 -2.09 -12.62
C TYR A 147 18.66 -1.56 -11.97
N MET A 148 18.77 -0.25 -11.74
CA MET A 148 19.95 0.35 -11.12
C MET A 148 20.07 -0.08 -9.65
N THR A 149 21.28 -0.38 -9.21
CA THR A 149 21.57 -0.88 -7.86
C THR A 149 21.78 0.24 -6.83
N LYS A 150 22.14 1.45 -7.27
CA LYS A 150 22.43 2.62 -6.44
C LYS A 150 21.15 3.37 -6.06
N PRO A 151 20.67 3.28 -4.80
CA PRO A 151 19.41 3.90 -4.41
C PRO A 151 19.39 5.41 -4.59
N GLU A 152 20.52 6.08 -4.37
CA GLU A 152 20.67 7.53 -4.51
C GLU A 152 20.41 8.01 -5.95
N ILE A 153 20.78 7.21 -6.94
CA ILE A 153 20.53 7.53 -8.36
C ILE A 153 19.07 7.29 -8.71
N VAL A 154 18.49 6.19 -8.21
CA VAL A 154 17.07 5.87 -8.40
C VAL A 154 16.19 6.96 -7.82
N GLN A 155 16.50 7.42 -6.61
CA GLN A 155 15.78 8.49 -5.93
C GLN A 155 15.96 9.84 -6.65
N TRP A 156 17.18 10.17 -7.06
CA TRP A 156 17.44 11.39 -7.82
C TRP A 156 16.65 11.43 -9.13
N LEU A 157 16.59 10.32 -9.88
CA LEU A 157 15.80 10.21 -11.10
C LEU A 157 14.31 10.35 -10.82
N GLN A 158 13.78 9.67 -9.79
CA GLN A 158 12.37 9.79 -9.38
C GLN A 158 12.00 11.25 -9.09
N GLN A 159 12.74 11.89 -8.20
CA GLN A 159 12.53 13.30 -7.86
C GLN A 159 12.61 14.19 -9.10
N LYS A 160 13.58 13.96 -10.00
CA LYS A 160 13.74 14.78 -11.20
C LYS A 160 12.57 14.64 -12.19
N MET A 161 11.99 13.45 -12.29
CA MET A 161 10.88 13.16 -13.20
C MET A 161 9.51 13.55 -12.63
N GLU A 162 9.31 13.35 -11.33
CA GLU A 162 8.00 13.51 -10.66
C GLU A 162 7.81 14.91 -10.05
N SER A 163 8.84 15.75 -9.97
CA SER A 163 8.76 17.09 -9.35
C SER A 163 8.10 18.19 -10.21
N SER A 164 7.50 17.84 -11.35
CA SER A 164 6.90 18.82 -12.29
C SER A 164 5.41 19.03 -12.06
#